data_AF-A0A2N1VNC6-F1
#
_entry.id   AF-A0A2N1VNC6-F1
#
_cell.length_a   1.000
_cell.length_b   1.000
_cell.length_c   1.000
_cell.angle_alpha   90.00
_cell.angle_beta   90.00
_cell.angle_gamma   90.00
#
_symmetry.space_group_name_H-M   'P 1'
#
loop_
_entity.id
_entity.type
_entity.pdbx_description
1 polymer ?
#
loop_
_entity_poly.entity_id
_entity_poly.type
_entity_poly.pdbx_seq_one_letter_code
_entity_poly.pdbx_strand_id
1 'polypeptide(L)' 'MAYFNCKWCGQKYATVFSLAAGTCSKNPDGPLHGLYEGSEKSKYVCKYCGNTYSSLISLCGGTCSKSPHKRHHPAI' A
#
# COMPACT_ATOMS: atom_id res chain seq x y z
N MET A 1 15.05 -3.50 12.14
CA MET A 1 14.90 -2.29 11.29
C MET A 1 13.41 -2.06 11.03
N ALA A 2 12.92 -0.84 11.20
CA ALA A 2 11.58 -0.48 10.74
C ALA A 2 11.62 -0.25 9.23
N TYR A 3 10.73 -0.93 8.48
CA TYR A 3 10.56 -0.71 7.05
C TYR A 3 9.30 0.12 6.81
N PHE A 4 9.40 1.07 5.89
CA PHE A 4 8.27 1.91 5.49
C PHE A 4 7.66 1.35 4.22
N ASN A 5 6.35 1.19 4.19
CA ASN A 5 5.66 0.62 3.06
C ASN A 5 4.79 1.66 2.37
N CYS A 6 4.60 1.54 1.06
CA CYS A 6 3.63 2.37 0.34
C CYS A 6 2.24 1.74 0.41
N LYS A 7 1.22 2.51 0.81
CA LYS A 7 -0.18 2.04 0.86
C LYS A 7 -0.80 1.76 -0.52
N TRP A 8 -0.20 2.27 -1.60
CA TRP A 8 -0.74 2.18 -2.96
C TRP A 8 -0.08 1.12 -3.85
N CYS A 9 1.23 0.93 -3.72
CA CYS A 9 1.98 -0.08 -4.49
C CYS A 9 2.56 -1.20 -3.62
N GLY A 10 2.56 -1.04 -2.30
CA GLY A 10 3.10 -2.01 -1.36
C GLY A 10 4.62 -2.14 -1.33
N GLN A 11 5.35 -1.32 -2.09
CA GLN A 11 6.81 -1.30 -2.06
C GLN A 11 7.35 -1.01 -0.67
N LYS A 12 8.38 -1.75 -0.26
CA LYS A 12 9.10 -1.58 1.00
C LYS A 12 10.29 -0.65 0.80
N TYR A 13 10.49 0.26 1.73
CA TYR A 13 11.59 1.22 1.74
C TYR A 13 12.27 1.21 3.10
N ALA A 14 13.57 1.50 3.10
CA ALA A 14 14.34 1.61 4.34
C ALA A 14 14.03 2.91 5.11
N THR A 15 13.56 3.96 4.42
CA THR A 15 13.28 5.27 5.01
C THR A 15 12.06 5.93 4.37
N VAL A 16 11.38 6.81 5.12
CA VAL A 16 10.29 7.64 4.59
C VAL A 16 10.77 8.54 3.45
N PHE A 17 12.00 9.04 3.55
CA PHE A 17 12.59 9.90 2.51
C PHE A 17 12.70 9.18 1.17
N SER A 18 13.22 7.95 1.14
CA SER A 18 13.32 7.17 -0.11
C SER A 18 11.95 6.82 -0.70
N LEU A 19 10.95 6.58 0.16
CA LEU A 19 9.57 6.39 -0.27
C LEU A 19 8.98 7.67 -0.88
N ALA A 20 9.09 8.80 -0.19
CA ALA A 20 8.51 10.08 -0.61
C ALA A 20 9.21 10.70 -1.82
N ALA A 21 10.51 10.43 -2.00
CA ALA A 21 11.28 10.86 -3.17
C ALA A 21 10.92 10.06 -4.44
N GLY A 22 10.33 8.87 -4.29
CA GLY A 22 9.89 8.05 -5.41
C GLY A 22 8.53 8.45 -5.96
N THR A 23 8.26 8.07 -7.21
CA THR A 23 6.94 8.20 -7.83
C THR A 23 6.19 6.88 -7.89
N CYS A 24 4.91 6.92 -7.54
CA CYS A 24 4.00 5.79 -7.55
C CYS A 24 2.95 5.94 -8.65
N SER A 25 3.12 5.24 -9.78
CA SER A 25 2.09 5.15 -10.84
C SER A 25 0.78 4.49 -10.37
N LYS A 26 0.79 3.91 -9.17
CA LYS A 26 -0.36 3.27 -8.55
C LYS A 26 -1.16 4.23 -7.66
N ASN A 27 -0.63 5.41 -7.32
CA ASN A 27 -1.33 6.40 -6.52
C ASN A 27 -2.28 7.22 -7.42
N PRO A 28 -3.61 7.23 -7.16
CA PRO A 28 -4.57 8.03 -7.90
C PRO A 28 -4.60 9.50 -7.44
N ASP A 29 -4.21 9.79 -6.20
CA ASP A 29 -4.25 11.14 -5.62
C ASP A 29 -3.04 12.01 -6.01
N GLY A 30 -1.98 11.40 -6.53
CA GLY A 30 -0.79 12.13 -6.97
C GLY A 30 0.35 11.24 -7.43
N PRO A 31 1.44 11.82 -7.93
CA PRO A 31 2.55 11.05 -8.48
C PRO A 31 3.41 10.38 -7.40
N LEU A 32 3.29 10.74 -6.12
CA LEU A 32 4.19 10.28 -5.05
C LEU A 32 3.68 9.02 -4.34
N HIS A 33 4.56 8.30 -3.65
CA HIS A 33 4.14 7.19 -2.78
C HIS A 33 3.39 7.71 -1.54
N GLY A 34 2.31 6.99 -1.17
CA GLY A 34 1.59 7.25 0.07
C GLY A 34 2.14 6.38 1.19
N LEU A 35 2.61 7.00 2.29
CA LEU A 35 3.08 6.26 3.45
C LEU A 35 1.95 5.38 4.01
N TYR A 36 2.27 4.12 4.29
CA TYR A 36 1.42 3.27 5.10
C TYR A 36 1.73 3.51 6.58
N GLU A 37 0.76 4.07 7.30
CA GLU A 37 0.88 4.42 8.72
C GLU A 37 0.62 3.25 9.67
N GLY A 38 0.22 2.08 9.14
CA GLY A 38 0.04 0.88 9.95
C GLY A 38 1.37 0.22 10.29
N SER A 39 1.39 -0.54 11.38
CA SER A 39 2.54 -1.40 11.74
C SER A 39 2.72 -2.54 10.74
N GLU A 40 3.93 -3.12 10.69
CA GLU A 40 4.15 -4.35 9.92
C GLU A 40 3.33 -5.49 10.55
N LYS A 41 2.38 -6.03 9.78
CA LYS A 41 1.55 -7.17 10.19
C LYS A 41 1.86 -8.35 9.29
N SER A 42 1.73 -9.56 9.81
CA SER A 42 1.89 -10.79 9.00
C SER A 42 0.83 -10.93 7.91
N LYS A 43 -0.32 -10.25 8.07
CA LYS A 43 -1.42 -10.24 7.10
C LYS A 43 -1.96 -8.82 6.96
N TYR A 44 -2.15 -8.39 5.72
CA TYR A 44 -2.73 -7.11 5.35
C TYR A 44 -4.14 -7.34 4.82
N VAL A 45 -5.10 -6.58 5.33
CA VAL A 45 -6.50 -6.68 4.94
C VAL A 45 -6.87 -5.49 4.07
N CYS A 46 -7.61 -5.70 3.00
CA CYS A 46 -8.18 -4.60 2.23
C CYS A 46 -9.39 -4.00 2.97
N LYS A 47 -9.35 -2.70 3.27
CA LYS A 47 -10.44 -1.98 3.95
C LYS A 47 -11.79 -2.06 3.22
N TYR A 48 -11.77 -2.19 1.89
CA TYR A 48 -12.99 -2.14 1.07
C TYR A 48 -13.61 -3.52 0.79
N CYS A 49 -12.80 -4.55 0.55
CA CYS A 49 -13.31 -5.89 0.21
C CYS A 49 -13.06 -6.95 1.27
N GLY A 50 -12.28 -6.67 2.33
CA GLY A 50 -11.96 -7.62 3.38
C GLY A 50 -10.94 -8.71 2.99
N ASN A 51 -10.45 -8.74 1.75
CA ASN A 51 -9.43 -9.72 1.34
C ASN A 51 -8.14 -9.56 2.15
N THR A 52 -7.63 -10.68 2.63
CA THR A 52 -6.36 -10.79 3.33
C THR A 52 -5.24 -11.20 2.38
N TYR A 53 -4.07 -10.58 2.52
CA TYR A 53 -2.86 -10.90 1.77
C TYR A 53 -1.67 -10.99 2.73
N SER A 54 -0.68 -11.82 2.40
CA SER A 54 0.54 -11.97 3.20
C SER A 54 1.50 -10.78 3.05
N SER A 55 1.24 -9.86 2.11
CA SER A 55 2.12 -8.72 1.82
C SER A 55 1.35 -7.59 1.13
N LEU A 56 1.79 -6.35 1.36
CA LEU A 56 1.23 -5.17 0.72
C LEU A 56 1.43 -5.17 -0.81
N ILE A 57 2.57 -5.69 -1.30
CA ILE A 57 2.82 -5.81 -2.75
C ILE A 57 1.73 -6.67 -3.40
N SER A 58 1.42 -7.83 -2.81
CA SER A 58 0.39 -8.74 -3.32
C SER A 58 -1.00 -8.11 -3.27
N LEU A 59 -1.31 -7.39 -2.19
CA LEU A 59 -2.56 -6.65 -2.03
C LEU A 59 -2.68 -5.56 -3.11
N CYS A 60 -1.69 -4.68 -3.23
CA CYS A 60 -1.68 -3.56 -4.18
C CYS A 60 -1.52 -3.99 -5.64
N GLY A 61 -0.96 -5.17 -5.89
CA GLY A 61 -0.86 -5.78 -7.22
C GLY A 61 -2.21 -6.20 -7.79
N GLY A 62 -3.18 -6.53 -6.92
CA GLY A 62 -4.54 -6.85 -7.31
C GLY A 62 -5.43 -5.64 -7.58
N THR A 63 -6.60 -5.91 -8.15
CA THR A 63 -7.67 -4.93 -8.35
C THR A 63 -8.84 -5.24 -7.42
N CYS A 64 -9.41 -4.19 -6.83
CA CYS A 64 -10.51 -4.29 -5.88
C CYS A 64 -11.76 -3.63 -6.43
N SER A 65 -12.75 -4.41 -6.88
CA SER A 65 -14.01 -3.89 -7.44
C SER A 65 -14.84 -3.09 -6.44
N LYS A 66 -14.64 -3.31 -5.12
CA LYS A 66 -15.31 -2.60 -4.04
C LYS A 66 -14.66 -1.27 -3.66
N SER A 67 -13.48 -0.98 -4.21
CA SER A 67 -12.75 0.25 -3.93
C SER A 67 -13.07 1.30 -5.00
N PRO A 68 -13.25 2.58 -4.65
CA PRO A 68 -13.55 3.65 -5.60
C PRO A 68 -12.48 3.77 -6.69
N HIS A 69 -11.22 3.44 -6.37
CA HIS A 69 -10.10 3.48 -7.32
C HIS A 69 -9.82 2.14 -8.00
N LYS A 70 -10.72 1.15 -7.88
CA LYS A 70 -10.54 -0.23 -8.38
C LYS A 70 -9.25 -0.92 -7.90
N ARG A 71 -8.70 -0.49 -6.76
CA ARG A 71 -7.42 -0.94 -6.20
C ARG A 71 -7.59 -1.31 -4.73
N HIS A 72 -6.89 -2.34 -4.27
CA HIS A 72 -6.92 -2.66 -2.85
C HIS A 72 -6.26 -1.55 -2.04
N HIS A 73 -6.85 -1.25 -0.89
CA HIS A 73 -6.32 -0.28 0.05
C HIS A 73 -6.11 -0.97 1.39
N PRO A 74 -4.87 -1.04 1.90
CA PRO A 74 -4.61 -1.71 3.15
C PRO A 74 -5.30 -0.98 4.30
N ALA A 75 -5.92 -1.75 5.19
CA ALA A 75 -6.41 -1.27 6.46
C ALA A 75 -5.22 -1.06 7.42
N ILE A 76 -5.18 0.12 8.05
CA ILE A 76 -4.22 0.48 9.10
C ILE A 76 -4.51 -0.28 10.41
#